data_AF-A0ABD2C2A8-F1
#
_entry.id   AF-A0ABD2C2A8-F1
#
_cell.length_a   1.000
_cell.length_b   1.000
_cell.length_c   1.000
_cell.angle_alpha   90.00
_cell.angle_beta   90.00
_cell.angle_gamma   90.00
#
_symmetry.space_group_name_H-M   'P 1'
#
loop_
_entity.id
_entity.type
_entity.pdbx_description
1 polymer ?
#
loop_
_entity_poly.entity_id
_entity_poly.type
_entity_poly.pdbx_seq_one_letter_code
_entity_poly.pdbx_strand_id
1 'polypeptide(L)'
;MQDLLKHIVNNWQIWETREELNIMHKFAGEGRFFTLFYISYIYICMILFLVMPFFPRLMDFIIPLNESRPLRTIVKSYYFVDENEYFYSIYCHMSLEITVGITVLIATDSLFLTFNSHICGLFSTVGFRLEHLFHDRINSGVLFDHQTRKMCIDNVIHSIKNHKKALEFAKLIESSYSISFFIQSFMGLICLSISMFQILILLDKTAEAFRFFIFACAQFAHLLCICYPGQRMIDYSTEIRIKAYNGLWYEAPIEIHRLILLIIRRSMEPCYLTAGKIFVFCLETFAKIVQTSGSYFMVIVSTQ
;
A
#
# COMPACT_ATOMS: atom_id res chain seq x y z
N MET A 1 6.53 -15.35 -1.60
CA MET A 1 6.91 -14.54 -0.41
C MET A 1 8.36 -14.73 0.01
N GLN A 2 8.86 -15.97 0.19
CA GLN A 2 10.28 -16.23 0.50
C GLN A 2 11.23 -15.66 -0.58
N ASP A 3 10.87 -15.77 -1.85
CA ASP A 3 11.68 -15.24 -2.95
C ASP A 3 11.79 -13.70 -2.90
N LEU A 4 10.70 -13.00 -2.56
CA LEU A 4 10.72 -11.54 -2.39
C LEU A 4 11.67 -11.11 -1.26
N LEU A 5 11.67 -11.82 -0.14
CA LEU A 5 12.56 -11.54 0.98
C LEU A 5 14.03 -11.82 0.63
N LYS A 6 14.32 -12.92 -0.08
CA LYS A 6 15.66 -13.21 -0.60
C LYS A 6 16.15 -12.12 -1.56
N HIS A 7 15.26 -11.64 -2.45
CA HIS A 7 15.57 -10.53 -3.33
C HIS A 7 15.93 -9.26 -2.56
N ILE A 8 15.22 -8.92 -1.48
CA ILE A 8 15.58 -7.77 -0.64
C ILE A 8 16.99 -7.94 -0.07
N VAL A 9 17.27 -9.07 0.58
CA VAL A 9 18.59 -9.33 1.19
C VAL A 9 19.70 -9.23 0.15
N ASN A 10 19.52 -9.87 -1.01
CA ASN A 10 20.49 -9.81 -2.09
C ASN A 10 20.65 -8.40 -2.66
N ASN A 11 19.57 -7.62 -2.74
CA ASN A 11 19.60 -6.27 -3.27
C ASN A 11 20.38 -5.30 -2.36
N TRP A 12 20.30 -5.47 -1.05
CA TRP A 12 21.05 -4.65 -0.09
C TRP A 12 22.58 -4.83 -0.18
N GLN A 13 23.05 -5.93 -0.77
CA GLN A 13 24.48 -6.20 -0.96
C GLN A 13 25.07 -5.57 -2.24
N ILE A 14 24.25 -4.90 -3.07
CA ILE A 14 24.67 -4.43 -4.41
C ILE A 14 25.17 -2.98 -4.38
N TRP A 15 24.84 -2.19 -3.36
CA TRP A 15 25.08 -0.74 -3.38
C TRP A 15 26.53 -0.39 -3.07
N GLU A 16 27.12 0.42 -3.94
CA GLU A 16 28.56 0.73 -3.92
C GLU A 16 28.85 2.09 -3.27
N THR A 17 27.92 3.05 -3.39
CA THR A 17 28.13 4.43 -2.94
C THR A 17 27.33 4.77 -1.68
N ARG A 18 27.83 5.74 -0.91
CA ARG A 18 27.17 6.19 0.33
C ARG A 18 25.82 6.86 0.03
N GLU A 19 25.74 7.54 -1.10
CA GLU A 19 24.55 8.22 -1.62
C GLU A 19 23.45 7.21 -1.97
N GLU A 20 23.79 6.13 -2.68
CA GLU A 20 22.86 5.04 -2.99
C GLU A 20 22.33 4.37 -1.72
N LEU A 21 23.21 4.10 -0.75
CA LEU A 21 22.81 3.57 0.55
C LEU A 21 21.90 4.54 1.32
N ASN A 22 22.20 5.84 1.30
CA ASN A 22 21.36 6.86 1.94
C ASN A 22 19.96 6.91 1.33
N ILE A 23 19.83 6.79 0.00
CA ILE A 23 18.53 6.69 -0.69
C ILE A 23 17.78 5.46 -0.20
N MET A 24 18.41 4.28 -0.21
CA MET A 24 17.77 3.05 0.25
C MET A 24 17.35 3.11 1.72
N HIS A 25 18.18 3.69 2.59
CA HIS A 25 17.83 3.93 4.00
C HIS A 25 16.66 4.91 4.16
N LYS A 26 16.60 5.97 3.35
CA LYS A 26 15.47 6.90 3.34
C LYS A 26 14.17 6.17 3.02
N PHE A 27 14.14 5.39 1.94
CA PHE A 27 12.94 4.62 1.57
C PHE A 27 12.57 3.59 2.62
N ALA A 28 13.54 2.87 3.19
CA ALA A 28 13.30 1.92 4.28
C ALA A 28 12.72 2.61 5.52
N GLY A 29 13.20 3.81 5.86
CA GLY A 29 12.67 4.65 6.95
C GLY A 29 11.24 5.11 6.70
N GLU A 30 10.96 5.64 5.50
CA GLU A 30 9.60 6.02 5.09
C GLU A 30 8.66 4.81 5.09
N GLY A 31 9.10 3.68 4.55
CA GLY A 31 8.33 2.43 4.52
C GLY A 31 8.02 1.93 5.92
N ARG A 32 9.00 1.97 6.83
CA ARG A 32 8.80 1.63 8.25
C ARG A 32 7.80 2.59 8.91
N PHE A 33 7.90 3.89 8.66
CA PHE A 33 6.96 4.87 9.20
C PHE A 33 5.53 4.60 8.71
N PHE A 34 5.32 4.44 7.40
CA PHE A 34 4.01 4.11 6.84
C PHE A 34 3.46 2.80 7.38
N THR A 35 4.30 1.78 7.53
CA THR A 35 3.91 0.48 8.07
C THR A 35 3.50 0.58 9.53
N LEU A 36 4.27 1.29 10.37
CA LEU A 36 3.92 1.51 11.78
C LEU A 36 2.64 2.32 11.94
N PHE A 37 2.47 3.37 11.12
CA PHE A 37 1.24 4.16 11.09
C PHE A 37 0.05 3.27 10.74
N TYR A 38 0.15 2.47 9.68
CA TYR A 38 -0.89 1.53 9.25
C TYR A 38 -1.23 0.50 10.34
N ILE A 39 -0.22 -0.13 10.95
CA ILE A 39 -0.40 -1.08 12.06
C ILE A 39 -1.14 -0.42 13.22
N SER A 40 -0.71 0.77 13.64
CA SER A 40 -1.33 1.50 14.74
C SER A 40 -2.79 1.84 14.45
N TYR A 41 -3.07 2.31 13.23
CA TYR A 41 -4.41 2.64 12.76
C TYR A 41 -5.34 1.42 12.80
N ILE A 42 -4.94 0.27 12.23
CA ILE A 42 -5.78 -0.93 12.21
C ILE A 42 -6.03 -1.48 13.62
N TYR A 43 -5.00 -1.52 14.49
CA TYR A 43 -5.20 -1.96 15.87
C TYR A 43 -6.08 -1.01 16.68
N ILE A 44 -6.00 0.31 16.47
CA ILE A 44 -6.91 1.27 17.10
C ILE A 44 -8.35 1.00 16.64
N CYS A 45 -8.58 0.82 15.33
CA CYS A 45 -9.90 0.47 14.82
C CYS A 45 -10.44 -0.85 15.41
N MET A 46 -9.57 -1.86 15.53
CA MET A 46 -9.93 -3.14 16.15
C MET A 46 -10.32 -2.97 17.63
N ILE A 47 -9.53 -2.23 18.41
CA ILE A 47 -9.83 -1.98 19.83
C ILE A 47 -11.15 -1.22 19.98
N LEU A 48 -11.36 -0.16 19.18
CA LEU A 48 -12.63 0.58 19.18
C LEU A 48 -13.82 -0.33 18.86
N PHE A 49 -13.67 -1.23 17.90
CA PHE A 49 -14.71 -2.18 17.54
C PHE A 49 -15.00 -3.21 18.65
N LEU A 50 -13.97 -3.72 19.33
CA LEU A 50 -14.10 -4.68 20.44
C LEU A 50 -14.71 -4.04 21.70
N VAL A 51 -14.46 -2.75 21.93
CA VAL A 51 -15.03 -2.02 23.09
C VAL A 51 -16.50 -1.65 22.86
N MET A 52 -16.95 -1.55 21.61
CA MET A 52 -18.29 -1.07 21.26
C MET A 52 -19.44 -1.82 21.99
N PRO A 53 -19.46 -3.16 22.10
CA PRO A 53 -20.47 -3.91 22.88
C PRO A 53 -20.66 -3.47 24.33
N PHE A 54 -19.63 -2.90 24.96
CA PHE A 54 -19.66 -2.47 26.36
C PHE A 54 -20.13 -1.02 26.54
N PHE A 55 -20.22 -0.26 25.45
CA PHE A 55 -20.68 1.13 25.49
C PHE A 55 -22.06 1.30 26.17
N PRO A 56 -23.07 0.44 25.91
CA PRO A 56 -24.35 0.51 26.62
C PRO A 56 -24.23 0.37 28.15
N ARG A 57 -23.33 -0.49 28.64
CA ARG A 57 -23.09 -0.63 30.09
C ARG A 57 -22.42 0.60 30.70
N LEU A 58 -21.49 1.21 29.98
CA LEU A 58 -20.90 2.49 30.40
C LEU A 58 -22.00 3.56 30.53
N MET A 59 -22.92 3.58 29.56
CA MET A 59 -24.06 4.51 29.58
C MET A 59 -25.04 4.20 30.71
N ASP A 60 -25.22 2.95 31.13
CA ASP A 60 -26.09 2.61 32.27
C ASP A 60 -25.54 3.18 33.60
N PHE A 61 -24.22 3.33 33.72
CA PHE A 61 -23.59 3.97 34.88
C PHE A 61 -23.71 5.50 34.85
N ILE A 62 -23.59 6.12 33.66
CA ILE A 62 -23.59 7.60 33.50
C ILE A 62 -25.03 8.15 33.43
N ILE A 63 -25.91 7.46 32.70
CA ILE A 63 -27.30 7.82 32.46
C ILE A 63 -28.16 6.56 32.64
N PRO A 64 -28.53 6.20 33.88
CA PRO A 64 -29.32 5.02 34.16
C PRO A 64 -30.73 5.17 33.60
N LEU A 65 -31.22 4.10 32.97
CA LEU A 65 -32.61 3.95 32.54
C LEU A 65 -33.35 3.02 33.50
N ASN A 66 -34.69 3.04 33.49
CA ASN A 66 -35.52 2.11 34.30
C ASN A 66 -35.24 0.63 33.97
N GLU A 67 -34.80 0.35 32.74
CA GLU A 67 -34.34 -0.97 32.31
C GLU A 67 -32.91 -0.86 31.77
N SER A 68 -32.06 -1.84 32.12
CA SER A 68 -30.69 -1.90 31.62
C SER A 68 -30.68 -2.08 30.10
N ARG A 69 -29.73 -1.42 29.42
CA ARG A 69 -29.61 -1.54 27.97
C ARG A 69 -29.20 -2.97 27.60
N PRO A 70 -29.79 -3.60 26.55
CA PRO A 70 -29.49 -4.99 26.21
C PRO A 70 -28.03 -5.13 25.77
N LEU A 71 -27.37 -6.20 26.22
CA LEU A 71 -26.05 -6.59 25.74
C LEU A 71 -26.13 -6.95 24.26
N ARG A 72 -25.25 -6.37 23.47
CA ARG A 72 -25.15 -6.66 22.03
C ARG A 72 -23.85 -7.39 21.78
N THR A 73 -23.87 -8.50 21.08
CA THR A 73 -22.66 -9.19 20.64
C THR A 73 -21.91 -8.35 19.60
N ILE A 74 -20.61 -8.62 19.44
CA ILE A 74 -19.77 -7.94 18.44
C ILE A 74 -20.32 -8.20 17.03
N VAL A 75 -20.63 -9.45 16.73
CA VAL A 75 -21.27 -9.89 15.49
C VAL A 75 -22.48 -10.75 15.87
N LYS A 76 -23.59 -10.62 15.14
CA LYS A 76 -24.72 -11.53 15.32
C LYS A 76 -24.37 -12.88 14.72
N SER A 77 -24.31 -13.91 15.53
CA SER A 77 -23.87 -15.25 15.15
C SER A 77 -24.58 -16.28 16.02
N TYR A 78 -25.04 -17.37 15.42
CA TYR A 78 -25.81 -18.39 16.11
C TYR A 78 -24.87 -19.43 16.76
N TYR A 79 -24.82 -19.45 18.10
CA TYR A 79 -23.96 -20.35 18.87
C TYR A 79 -24.68 -21.59 19.44
N PHE A 80 -25.95 -21.83 19.07
CA PHE A 80 -26.77 -22.93 19.60
C PHE A 80 -26.90 -22.96 21.15
N VAL A 81 -26.61 -21.84 21.81
CA VAL A 81 -26.71 -21.64 23.27
C VAL A 81 -27.40 -20.30 23.55
N ASP A 82 -27.88 -20.09 24.78
CA ASP A 82 -28.44 -18.81 25.20
C ASP A 82 -27.36 -17.72 25.19
N GLU A 83 -27.59 -16.67 24.38
CA GLU A 83 -26.61 -15.61 24.16
C GLU A 83 -26.36 -14.75 25.42
N ASN A 84 -27.36 -14.63 26.31
CA ASN A 84 -27.24 -13.82 27.52
C ASN A 84 -26.50 -14.57 28.62
N GLU A 85 -26.77 -15.88 28.77
CA GLU A 85 -26.08 -16.74 29.75
C GLU A 85 -24.59 -16.90 29.39
N TYR A 86 -24.28 -17.14 28.12
CA TYR A 86 -22.92 -17.41 27.64
C TYR A 86 -22.21 -16.19 27.04
N PHE A 87 -22.71 -14.98 27.29
CA PHE A 87 -22.22 -13.75 26.67
C PHE A 87 -20.70 -13.59 26.71
N TYR A 88 -20.07 -13.78 27.88
CA TYR A 88 -18.61 -13.59 28.03
C TYR A 88 -17.81 -14.66 27.29
N SER A 89 -18.26 -15.91 27.29
CA SER A 89 -17.61 -17.00 26.56
C SER A 89 -17.68 -16.75 25.05
N ILE A 90 -18.85 -16.35 24.56
CA ILE A 90 -19.07 -15.98 23.17
C ILE A 90 -18.21 -14.76 22.79
N TYR A 91 -18.19 -13.72 23.62
CA TYR A 91 -17.37 -12.54 23.41
C TYR A 91 -15.87 -12.87 23.35
N CYS A 92 -15.37 -13.69 24.28
CA CYS A 92 -13.97 -14.14 24.27
C CYS A 92 -13.64 -14.87 22.97
N HIS A 93 -14.48 -15.81 22.53
CA HIS A 93 -14.28 -16.53 21.28
C HIS A 93 -14.26 -15.58 20.06
N MET A 94 -15.26 -14.70 19.93
CA MET A 94 -15.30 -13.72 18.82
C MET A 94 -14.11 -12.76 18.83
N SER A 95 -13.71 -12.28 20.01
CA SER A 95 -12.58 -11.36 20.13
C SER A 95 -11.26 -12.02 19.71
N LEU A 96 -11.07 -13.31 20.03
CA LEU A 96 -9.94 -14.09 19.58
C LEU A 96 -9.94 -14.23 18.06
N GLU A 97 -11.07 -14.61 17.46
CA GLU A 97 -11.22 -14.77 16.01
C GLU A 97 -10.91 -13.47 15.26
N ILE A 98 -11.48 -12.35 15.71
CA ILE A 98 -11.22 -11.01 15.14
C ILE A 98 -9.74 -10.65 15.27
N THR A 99 -9.14 -10.86 16.44
CA THR A 99 -7.74 -10.52 16.68
C THR A 99 -6.81 -11.33 15.77
N VAL A 100 -7.07 -12.62 15.61
CA VAL A 100 -6.30 -13.49 14.70
C VAL A 100 -6.46 -13.01 13.26
N GLY A 101 -7.68 -12.77 12.79
CA GLY A 101 -7.95 -12.30 11.43
C GLY A 101 -7.28 -10.96 11.12
N ILE A 102 -7.40 -9.99 12.02
CA ILE A 102 -6.76 -8.67 11.89
C ILE A 102 -5.23 -8.79 11.92
N THR A 103 -4.67 -9.66 12.76
CA THR A 103 -3.21 -9.87 12.80
C THR A 103 -2.68 -10.44 11.49
N VAL A 104 -3.41 -11.39 10.88
CA VAL A 104 -3.06 -11.94 9.56
C VAL A 104 -3.10 -10.85 8.47
N LEU A 105 -4.16 -10.03 8.45
CA LEU A 105 -4.29 -8.90 7.53
C LEU A 105 -3.14 -7.90 7.67
N ILE A 106 -2.82 -7.52 8.92
CA ILE A 106 -1.71 -6.63 9.21
C ILE A 106 -0.38 -7.22 8.73
N ALA A 107 -0.16 -8.51 8.95
CA ALA A 107 1.07 -9.18 8.52
C ALA A 107 1.20 -9.18 6.98
N THR A 108 0.13 -9.47 6.24
CA THR A 108 0.17 -9.47 4.77
C THR A 108 0.38 -8.08 4.19
N ASP A 109 -0.31 -7.08 4.74
CA ASP A 109 -0.26 -5.70 4.25
C ASP A 109 1.07 -5.02 4.61
N SER A 110 1.62 -5.27 5.80
CA SER A 110 2.93 -4.75 6.20
C SER A 110 4.07 -5.28 5.33
N LEU A 111 4.02 -6.55 4.92
CA LEU A 111 4.96 -7.12 3.95
C LEU A 111 4.84 -6.42 2.59
N PHE A 112 3.60 -6.21 2.12
CA PHE A 112 3.36 -5.49 0.87
C PHE A 112 3.92 -4.06 0.92
N LEU A 113 3.64 -3.31 1.99
CA LEU A 113 4.15 -1.94 2.18
C LEU A 113 5.68 -1.90 2.19
N THR A 114 6.31 -2.89 2.83
CA THR A 114 7.76 -3.04 2.85
C THR A 114 8.33 -3.32 1.46
N PHE A 115 7.73 -4.24 0.71
CA PHE A 115 8.14 -4.55 -0.66
C PHE A 115 7.95 -3.36 -1.61
N ASN A 116 6.84 -2.63 -1.46
CA ASN A 116 6.56 -1.44 -2.24
C ASN A 116 7.55 -0.30 -1.95
N SER A 117 7.86 -0.06 -0.67
CA SER A 117 8.90 0.90 -0.28
C SER A 117 10.27 0.51 -0.84
N HIS A 118 10.66 -0.77 -0.71
CA HIS A 118 11.93 -1.27 -1.22
C HIS A 118 12.05 -1.06 -2.73
N ILE A 119 11.01 -1.38 -3.51
CA ILE A 119 11.05 -1.19 -4.96
C ILE A 119 11.08 0.27 -5.38
N CYS A 120 10.38 1.15 -4.67
CA CYS A 120 10.49 2.59 -4.90
C CYS A 120 11.93 3.07 -4.66
N GLY A 121 12.59 2.56 -3.62
CA GLY A 121 14.01 2.78 -3.36
C GLY A 121 14.91 2.29 -4.49
N LEU A 122 14.65 1.10 -5.04
CA LEU A 122 15.39 0.57 -6.18
C LEU A 122 15.30 1.48 -7.41
N PHE A 123 14.08 1.89 -7.78
CA PHE A 123 13.87 2.79 -8.92
C PHE A 123 14.50 4.17 -8.68
N SER A 124 14.37 4.71 -7.48
CA SER A 124 14.98 5.99 -7.12
C SER A 124 16.51 5.95 -7.20
N THR A 125 17.11 4.87 -6.73
CA THR A 125 18.57 4.65 -6.76
C THR A 125 19.08 4.51 -8.19
N VAL A 126 18.37 3.75 -9.03
CA VAL A 126 18.67 3.65 -10.48
C VAL A 126 18.57 5.03 -11.15
N GLY A 127 17.49 5.77 -10.89
CA GLY A 127 17.30 7.11 -11.44
C GLY A 127 18.42 8.06 -11.00
N PHE A 128 18.78 8.05 -9.72
CA PHE A 128 19.88 8.86 -9.18
C PHE A 128 21.20 8.59 -9.90
N ARG A 129 21.58 7.31 -10.06
CA ARG A 129 22.81 6.97 -10.80
C ARG A 129 22.75 7.49 -12.22
N LEU A 130 21.64 7.29 -12.94
CA LEU A 130 21.50 7.72 -14.33
C LEU A 130 21.61 9.24 -14.50
N GLU A 131 21.08 10.01 -13.56
CA GLU A 131 21.15 11.48 -13.55
C GLU A 131 22.57 11.99 -13.26
N HIS A 132 23.33 11.29 -12.42
CA HIS A 132 24.66 11.71 -11.99
C HIS A 132 25.81 11.03 -12.75
N LEU A 133 25.51 10.13 -13.69
CA LEU A 133 26.48 9.33 -14.46
C LEU A 133 27.64 10.16 -15.06
N PHE A 134 27.36 11.41 -15.45
CA PHE A 134 28.28 12.28 -16.16
C PHE A 134 28.60 13.59 -15.44
N HIS A 135 27.88 13.93 -14.35
CA HIS A 135 28.00 15.22 -13.65
C HIS A 135 29.41 15.47 -13.09
N ASP A 136 29.97 14.51 -12.35
CA ASP A 136 31.29 14.65 -11.74
C ASP A 136 32.40 14.78 -12.80
N ARG A 137 32.20 14.14 -13.96
CA ARG A 137 33.19 14.13 -15.04
C ARG A 137 33.20 15.44 -15.83
N ILE A 138 32.04 15.97 -16.16
CA ILE A 138 31.90 17.24 -16.88
C ILE A 138 32.47 18.39 -16.01
N ASN A 139 32.16 18.38 -14.71
CA ASN A 139 32.71 19.36 -13.76
C ASN A 139 34.24 19.28 -13.60
N SER A 140 34.83 18.11 -13.78
CA SER A 140 36.28 17.91 -13.68
C SER A 140 37.06 18.31 -14.95
N GLY A 141 36.39 18.58 -16.08
CA GLY A 141 37.03 18.95 -17.35
C GLY A 141 37.92 17.87 -17.97
N VAL A 142 37.83 16.62 -17.51
CA VAL A 142 38.70 15.51 -17.94
C VAL A 142 38.22 14.96 -19.29
N LEU A 143 39.11 14.97 -20.29
CA LEU A 143 38.89 14.32 -21.59
C LEU A 143 38.65 12.82 -21.40
N PHE A 144 37.68 12.26 -22.13
CA PHE A 144 37.39 10.82 -22.13
C PHE A 144 38.54 10.02 -22.73
N ASP A 145 39.53 9.67 -21.92
CA ASP A 145 40.51 8.64 -22.26
C ASP A 145 39.85 7.25 -22.33
N HIS A 146 40.60 6.26 -22.81
CA HIS A 146 40.09 4.91 -23.01
C HIS A 146 39.62 4.25 -21.69
N GLN A 147 40.29 4.53 -20.58
CA GLN A 147 39.98 3.95 -19.27
C GLN A 147 38.70 4.57 -18.68
N THR A 148 38.55 5.89 -18.79
CA THR A 148 37.40 6.67 -18.36
C THR A 148 36.15 6.28 -19.15
N ARG A 149 36.28 6.07 -20.47
CA ARG A 149 35.21 5.56 -21.33
C ARG A 149 34.73 4.19 -20.86
N LYS A 150 35.66 3.26 -20.62
CA LYS A 150 35.33 1.91 -20.14
C LYS A 150 34.58 1.95 -18.81
N MET A 151 35.03 2.74 -17.85
CA MET A 151 34.35 2.93 -16.57
C MET A 151 32.93 3.50 -16.73
N CYS A 152 32.71 4.47 -17.63
CA CYS A 152 31.37 4.99 -17.90
C CYS A 152 30.43 3.92 -18.48
N ILE A 153 30.93 3.12 -19.43
CA ILE A 153 30.17 2.01 -20.00
C ILE A 153 29.82 0.99 -18.92
N ASP A 154 30.78 0.62 -18.06
CA ASP A 154 30.56 -0.32 -16.96
C ASP A 154 29.51 0.19 -15.97
N ASN A 155 29.54 1.49 -15.62
CA ASN A 155 28.54 2.13 -14.77
C ASN A 155 27.14 2.11 -15.38
N VAL A 156 27.02 2.38 -16.69
CA VAL A 156 25.74 2.32 -17.40
C VAL A 156 25.20 0.89 -17.44
N ILE A 157 26.07 -0.09 -17.72
CA ILE A 157 25.72 -1.52 -17.69
C ILE A 157 25.24 -1.91 -16.28
N HIS A 158 25.90 -1.43 -15.23
CA HIS A 158 25.47 -1.66 -13.86
C HIS A 158 24.07 -1.06 -13.58
N SER A 159 23.83 0.19 -13.98
CA SER A 159 22.50 0.82 -13.87
C SER A 159 21.41 0.06 -14.63
N ILE A 160 21.71 -0.47 -15.82
CA ILE A 160 20.79 -1.32 -16.58
C ILE A 160 20.48 -2.61 -15.83
N LYS A 161 21.49 -3.28 -15.27
CA LYS A 161 21.30 -4.50 -14.48
C LYS A 161 20.43 -4.23 -13.25
N ASN A 162 20.65 -3.13 -12.55
CA ASN A 162 19.84 -2.75 -11.38
C ASN A 162 18.41 -2.38 -11.78
N HIS A 163 18.23 -1.65 -12.88
CA HIS A 163 16.90 -1.37 -13.42
C HIS A 163 16.15 -2.67 -13.76
N LYS A 164 16.82 -3.62 -14.42
CA LYS A 164 16.24 -4.93 -14.73
C LYS A 164 15.83 -5.69 -13.47
N LYS A 165 16.68 -5.72 -12.44
CA LYS A 165 16.35 -6.33 -11.13
C LYS A 165 15.14 -5.67 -10.47
N ALA A 166 15.04 -4.34 -10.52
CA ALA A 166 13.89 -3.61 -10.01
C ALA A 166 12.61 -3.98 -10.76
N LEU A 167 12.66 -4.06 -12.10
CA LEU A 167 11.53 -4.49 -12.93
C LEU A 167 11.11 -5.95 -12.67
N GLU A 168 12.06 -6.85 -12.44
CA GLU A 168 11.77 -8.24 -12.08
C GLU A 168 11.11 -8.32 -10.70
N PHE A 169 11.59 -7.54 -9.73
CA PHE A 169 10.99 -7.44 -8.41
C PHE A 169 9.57 -6.84 -8.46
N ALA A 170 9.33 -5.83 -9.30
CA ALA A 170 7.98 -5.28 -9.57
C ALA A 170 7.01 -6.37 -10.02
N LYS A 171 7.43 -7.15 -11.01
CA LYS A 171 6.62 -8.24 -11.57
C LYS A 171 6.36 -9.33 -10.53
N LEU A 172 7.32 -9.61 -9.67
CA LEU A 172 7.17 -10.60 -8.60
C LEU A 172 6.18 -10.14 -7.53
N ILE A 173 6.22 -8.86 -7.14
CA ILE A 173 5.21 -8.26 -6.23
C ILE A 173 3.83 -8.36 -6.89
N GLU A 174 3.71 -7.90 -8.13
CA GLU A 174 2.44 -7.84 -8.84
C GLU A 174 1.81 -9.22 -9.01
N SER A 175 2.57 -10.21 -9.46
CA SER A 175 2.09 -11.59 -9.60
C SER A 175 1.75 -12.26 -8.27
N SER A 176 2.46 -11.93 -7.18
CA SER A 176 2.20 -12.48 -5.85
C SER A 176 0.91 -11.94 -5.23
N TYR A 177 0.60 -10.67 -5.46
CA TYR A 177 -0.50 -9.98 -4.78
C TYR A 177 -1.74 -9.76 -5.66
N SER A 178 -1.65 -9.89 -6.99
CA SER A 178 -2.75 -9.51 -7.91
C SER A 178 -4.08 -10.24 -7.62
N ILE A 179 -4.03 -11.56 -7.40
CA ILE A 179 -5.24 -12.35 -7.09
C ILE A 179 -5.74 -12.06 -5.67
N SER A 180 -4.84 -11.95 -4.69
CA SER A 180 -5.21 -11.64 -3.31
C SER A 180 -5.94 -10.31 -3.21
N PHE A 181 -5.39 -9.26 -3.83
CA PHE A 181 -6.01 -7.95 -3.84
C PHE A 181 -7.28 -7.89 -4.67
N PHE A 182 -7.43 -8.73 -5.70
CA PHE A 182 -8.70 -8.88 -6.41
C PHE A 182 -9.80 -9.40 -5.48
N ILE A 183 -9.54 -10.51 -4.78
CA ILE A 183 -10.49 -11.11 -3.83
C ILE A 183 -10.82 -10.11 -2.72
N GLN A 184 -9.79 -9.47 -2.15
CA GLN A 184 -9.96 -8.49 -1.08
C GLN A 184 -10.75 -7.27 -1.52
N SER A 185 -10.52 -6.76 -2.74
CA SER A 185 -11.26 -5.62 -3.27
C SER A 185 -12.71 -5.98 -3.58
N PHE A 186 -12.96 -7.19 -4.09
CA PHE A 186 -14.31 -7.69 -4.34
C PHE A 186 -15.10 -7.86 -3.04
N MET A 187 -14.51 -8.51 -2.03
CA MET A 187 -15.11 -8.64 -0.70
C MET A 187 -15.33 -7.26 -0.07
N GLY A 188 -14.34 -6.37 -0.17
CA GLY A 188 -14.42 -5.00 0.34
C GLY A 188 -15.58 -4.21 -0.28
N LEU A 189 -15.81 -4.34 -1.59
CA LEU A 189 -16.93 -3.69 -2.28
C LEU A 189 -18.29 -4.18 -1.76
N ILE A 190 -18.45 -5.50 -1.57
CA ILE A 190 -19.67 -6.08 -1.00
C ILE A 190 -19.89 -5.57 0.42
N CYS A 191 -18.85 -5.64 1.27
CA CYS A 191 -18.94 -5.17 2.66
C CYS A 191 -19.26 -3.67 2.74
N LEU A 192 -18.69 -2.85 1.86
CA LEU A 192 -18.97 -1.41 1.81
C LEU A 192 -20.42 -1.15 1.38
N SER A 193 -20.91 -1.89 0.39
CA SER A 193 -22.30 -1.78 -0.09
C SER A 193 -23.31 -2.11 1.02
N ILE A 194 -23.06 -3.19 1.78
CA ILE A 194 -23.87 -3.57 2.94
C ILE A 194 -23.79 -2.49 4.02
N SER A 195 -22.59 -1.97 4.31
CA SER A 195 -22.41 -0.94 5.35
C SER A 195 -23.16 0.34 5.02
N MET A 196 -23.10 0.80 3.77
CA MET A 196 -23.84 1.97 3.30
C MET A 196 -25.35 1.75 3.39
N PHE A 197 -25.84 0.57 3.03
CA PHE A 197 -27.25 0.21 3.18
C PHE A 197 -27.71 0.19 4.65
N GLN A 198 -26.88 -0.34 5.56
CA GLN A 198 -27.17 -0.34 6.99
C GLN A 198 -27.20 1.07 7.58
N ILE A 199 -26.32 1.98 7.15
CA ILE A 199 -26.36 3.39 7.55
C ILE A 199 -27.72 4.01 7.21
N LEU A 200 -28.25 3.72 6.02
CA LEU A 200 -29.52 4.28 5.54
C LEU A 200 -30.72 3.77 6.34
N ILE A 201 -30.82 2.46 6.55
CA ILE A 201 -31.95 1.88 7.30
C ILE A 201 -31.92 2.29 8.77
N LEU A 202 -30.73 2.49 9.34
CA LEU A 202 -30.54 2.76 10.76
C LEU A 202 -30.34 4.24 11.05
N LEU A 203 -30.66 5.14 10.11
CA LEU A 203 -30.44 6.59 10.25
C LEU A 203 -31.10 7.16 11.53
N ASP A 204 -32.32 6.70 11.85
CA ASP A 204 -33.05 7.08 13.07
C ASP A 204 -32.42 6.53 14.35
N LYS A 205 -31.59 5.47 14.24
CA LYS A 205 -30.86 4.83 15.35
C LYS A 205 -29.41 5.31 15.34
N THR A 206 -29.20 6.55 15.79
CA THR A 206 -27.93 7.29 15.71
C THR A 206 -26.69 6.49 16.10
N ALA A 207 -26.72 5.70 17.18
CA ALA A 207 -25.59 4.89 17.62
C ALA A 207 -25.20 3.76 16.64
N GLU A 208 -26.18 3.11 15.99
CA GLU A 208 -25.93 2.02 15.04
C GLU A 208 -25.53 2.56 13.67
N ALA A 209 -26.17 3.62 13.18
CA ALA A 209 -25.71 4.31 11.96
C ALA A 209 -24.26 4.79 12.09
N PHE A 210 -23.90 5.36 13.26
CA PHE A 210 -22.54 5.81 13.53
C PHE A 210 -21.51 4.68 13.51
N ARG A 211 -21.87 3.49 13.99
CA ARG A 211 -21.03 2.29 13.91
C ARG A 211 -20.68 1.93 12.46
N PHE A 212 -21.70 1.81 11.61
CA PHE A 212 -21.50 1.44 10.21
C PHE A 212 -20.78 2.54 9.43
N PHE A 213 -21.00 3.81 9.80
CA PHE A 213 -20.26 4.93 9.25
C PHE A 213 -18.75 4.84 9.57
N ILE A 214 -18.37 4.61 10.83
CA ILE A 214 -16.96 4.41 11.21
C ILE A 214 -16.36 3.23 10.43
N PHE A 215 -17.09 2.13 10.32
CA PHE A 215 -16.63 0.96 9.58
C PHE A 215 -16.42 1.25 8.08
N ALA A 216 -17.34 1.98 7.45
CA ALA A 216 -17.20 2.42 6.05
C ALA A 216 -16.00 3.36 5.86
N CYS A 217 -15.80 4.33 6.76
CA CYS A 217 -14.60 5.17 6.78
C CYS A 217 -13.33 4.32 6.90
N ALA A 218 -13.36 3.28 7.75
CA ALA A 218 -12.21 2.41 7.94
C ALA A 218 -11.85 1.62 6.68
N GLN A 219 -12.86 1.15 5.95
CA GLN A 219 -12.70 0.47 4.66
C GLN A 219 -12.12 1.40 3.57
N PHE A 220 -12.61 2.65 3.48
CA PHE A 220 -12.05 3.62 2.54
C PHE A 220 -10.59 3.96 2.86
N ALA A 221 -10.27 4.16 4.14
CA ALA A 221 -8.89 4.40 4.57
C ALA A 221 -7.98 3.20 4.27
N HIS A 222 -8.46 1.97 4.49
CA HIS A 222 -7.73 0.75 4.12
C HIS A 222 -7.45 0.68 2.60
N LEU A 223 -8.45 0.97 1.76
CA LEU A 223 -8.28 1.04 0.30
C LEU A 223 -7.25 2.11 -0.10
N LEU A 224 -7.28 3.28 0.54
CA LEU A 224 -6.29 4.34 0.33
C LEU A 224 -4.87 3.87 0.67
N CYS A 225 -4.71 3.12 1.76
CA CYS A 225 -3.43 2.53 2.16
C CYS A 225 -2.87 1.52 1.16
N ILE A 226 -3.69 0.95 0.26
CA ILE A 226 -3.24 0.09 -0.84
C ILE A 226 -2.99 0.91 -2.12
N CYS A 227 -3.89 1.84 -2.45
CA CYS A 227 -3.79 2.66 -3.66
C CYS A 227 -2.59 3.62 -3.63
N TYR A 228 -2.24 4.17 -2.47
CA TYR A 228 -1.13 5.12 -2.33
C TYR A 228 0.25 4.47 -2.65
N PRO A 229 0.64 3.33 -2.06
CA PRO A 229 1.83 2.60 -2.49
C PRO A 229 1.81 2.20 -3.97
N GLY A 230 0.63 1.82 -4.50
CA GLY A 230 0.45 1.56 -5.92
C GLY A 230 0.82 2.76 -6.80
N GLN A 231 0.36 3.96 -6.42
CA GLN A 231 0.73 5.21 -7.08
C GLN A 231 2.23 5.48 -7.00
N ARG A 232 2.84 5.35 -5.82
CA ARG A 232 4.29 5.57 -5.64
C ARG A 232 5.12 4.70 -6.59
N MET A 233 4.73 3.43 -6.76
CA MET A 233 5.42 2.51 -7.68
C MET A 233 5.33 2.98 -9.14
N ILE A 234 4.18 3.51 -9.56
CA ILE A 234 3.99 4.12 -10.88
C ILE A 234 4.89 5.35 -11.02
N ASP A 235 4.87 6.25 -10.04
CA ASP A 235 5.62 7.50 -10.07
C ASP A 235 7.13 7.23 -10.17
N TYR A 236 7.70 6.46 -9.26
CA TYR A 236 9.14 6.19 -9.26
C TYR A 236 9.61 5.36 -10.47
N SER A 237 8.77 4.45 -10.98
CA SER A 237 9.13 3.70 -12.20
C SER A 237 9.16 4.57 -13.45
N THR A 238 8.29 5.58 -13.53
CA THR A 238 8.26 6.52 -14.67
C THR A 238 9.29 7.64 -14.54
N GLU A 239 9.62 8.06 -13.31
CA GLU A 239 10.62 9.09 -13.03
C GLU A 239 12.00 8.75 -13.61
N ILE A 240 12.33 7.46 -13.72
CA ILE A 240 13.59 6.98 -14.32
C ILE A 240 13.83 7.60 -15.71
N ARG A 241 12.80 7.74 -16.54
CA ARG A 241 12.97 8.32 -17.89
C ARG A 241 13.41 9.78 -17.83
N ILE A 242 12.89 10.53 -16.86
CA ILE A 242 13.17 11.96 -16.68
C ILE A 242 14.60 12.11 -16.16
N LYS A 243 14.97 11.34 -15.14
CA LYS A 243 16.33 11.33 -14.58
C LYS A 243 17.38 10.88 -15.58
N ALA A 244 17.09 9.83 -16.36
CA ALA A 244 17.97 9.38 -17.42
C ALA A 244 18.14 10.43 -18.52
N TYR A 245 17.07 11.15 -18.86
CA TYR A 245 17.13 12.25 -19.83
C TYR A 245 18.00 13.41 -19.33
N ASN A 246 17.86 13.78 -18.05
CA ASN A 246 18.63 14.87 -17.42
C ASN A 246 20.10 14.54 -17.16
N GLY A 247 20.52 13.28 -17.36
CA GLY A 247 21.86 12.82 -17.01
C GLY A 247 23.01 13.28 -17.92
N LEU A 248 22.84 14.31 -18.77
CA LEU A 248 23.89 14.82 -19.67
C LEU A 248 24.50 13.77 -20.62
N TRP A 249 23.73 12.71 -20.94
CA TRP A 249 24.18 11.58 -21.77
C TRP A 249 24.56 11.97 -23.22
N TYR A 250 24.13 13.15 -23.67
CA TYR A 250 24.48 13.69 -24.99
C TYR A 250 25.95 14.12 -25.10
N GLU A 251 26.65 14.31 -23.98
CA GLU A 251 28.10 14.58 -23.95
C GLU A 251 28.94 13.29 -23.90
N ALA A 252 28.28 12.14 -23.79
CA ALA A 252 28.93 10.84 -23.68
C ALA A 252 29.42 10.29 -25.04
N PRO A 253 30.23 9.23 -25.05
CA PRO A 253 30.50 8.47 -26.27
C PRO A 253 29.23 7.87 -26.89
N ILE A 254 29.25 7.69 -28.22
CA ILE A 254 28.10 7.22 -29.01
C ILE A 254 27.60 5.82 -28.58
N GLU A 255 28.48 4.99 -28.00
CA GLU A 255 28.08 3.66 -27.51
C GLU A 255 27.08 3.77 -26.34
N ILE A 256 27.24 4.79 -25.49
CA ILE A 256 26.40 4.99 -24.30
C ILE A 256 25.03 5.56 -24.67
N HIS A 257 24.96 6.38 -25.73
CA HIS A 257 23.72 6.97 -26.22
C HIS A 257 22.65 5.89 -26.45
N ARG A 258 23.02 4.80 -27.13
CA ARG A 258 22.11 3.68 -27.41
C ARG A 258 21.58 3.02 -26.14
N LEU A 259 22.44 2.84 -25.14
CA LEU A 259 22.10 2.19 -23.88
C LEU A 259 21.12 3.03 -23.04
N ILE A 260 21.35 4.35 -22.96
CA ILE A 260 20.45 5.27 -22.24
C ILE A 260 19.10 5.37 -22.94
N LEU A 261 19.07 5.44 -24.28
CA LEU A 261 17.82 5.46 -25.04
C LEU A 261 16.97 4.21 -24.80
N LEU A 262 17.59 3.02 -24.64
CA LEU A 262 16.87 1.79 -24.29
C LEU A 262 16.23 1.89 -22.90
N ILE A 263 16.93 2.45 -21.92
CA ILE A 263 16.38 2.66 -20.57
C ILE A 263 15.21 3.65 -20.60
N ILE A 264 15.38 4.79 -21.28
CA ILE A 264 14.33 5.80 -21.43
C ILE A 264 13.10 5.17 -22.09
N ARG A 265 13.30 4.43 -23.19
CA ARG A 265 12.21 3.75 -23.90
C ARG A 265 11.50 2.74 -23.01
N ARG A 266 12.24 1.91 -22.27
CA ARG A 266 11.64 0.94 -21.35
C ARG A 266 10.87 1.63 -20.22
N SER A 267 11.36 2.75 -19.71
CA SER A 267 10.76 3.50 -18.60
C SER A 267 9.54 4.33 -19.02
N MET A 268 9.18 4.34 -20.32
CA MET A 268 7.89 4.89 -20.77
C MET A 268 6.71 4.04 -20.31
N GLU A 269 6.92 2.73 -20.09
CA GLU A 269 5.92 1.81 -19.59
C GLU A 269 6.03 1.69 -18.06
N PRO A 270 5.08 2.26 -17.29
CA PRO A 270 5.09 2.22 -15.83
C PRO A 270 4.97 0.80 -15.30
N CYS A 271 5.49 0.59 -14.10
CA CYS A 271 5.16 -0.60 -13.32
C CYS A 271 3.90 -0.32 -12.50
N TYR A 272 2.88 -1.14 -12.69
CA TYR A 272 1.58 -1.00 -12.01
C TYR A 272 1.27 -2.23 -11.17
N LEU A 273 0.56 -2.01 -10.08
CA LEU A 273 -0.06 -3.06 -9.27
C LEU A 273 -1.52 -3.20 -9.69
N THR A 274 -1.99 -4.44 -9.87
CA THR A 274 -3.38 -4.70 -10.30
C THR A 274 -4.16 -5.54 -9.31
N ALA A 275 -5.47 -5.35 -9.29
CA ALA A 275 -6.43 -6.33 -8.79
C ALA A 275 -6.86 -7.21 -9.96
N GLY A 276 -6.30 -8.42 -10.04
CA GLY A 276 -6.70 -9.45 -10.99
C GLY A 276 -6.57 -9.04 -12.46
N LYS A 277 -5.63 -8.14 -12.79
CA LYS A 277 -5.46 -7.53 -14.14
C LYS A 277 -6.63 -6.67 -14.64
N ILE A 278 -7.64 -6.41 -13.81
CA ILE A 278 -8.83 -5.63 -14.20
C ILE A 278 -8.67 -4.17 -13.78
N PHE A 279 -8.25 -3.93 -12.54
CA PHE A 279 -8.10 -2.58 -11.99
C PHE A 279 -6.66 -2.32 -11.58
N VAL A 280 -6.19 -1.09 -11.81
CA VAL A 280 -4.89 -0.63 -11.32
C VAL A 280 -5.06 0.09 -9.99
N PHE A 281 -4.25 -0.28 -9.00
CA PHE A 281 -4.21 0.42 -7.72
C PHE A 281 -3.43 1.74 -7.88
N CYS A 282 -4.17 2.85 -7.93
CA CYS A 282 -3.65 4.20 -8.00
C CYS A 282 -4.65 5.18 -7.34
N LEU A 283 -4.22 6.41 -7.11
CA LEU A 283 -5.07 7.42 -6.46
C LEU A 283 -6.27 7.82 -7.32
N GLU A 284 -6.14 7.75 -8.65
CA GLU A 284 -7.24 8.00 -9.58
C GLU A 284 -8.35 6.94 -9.43
N THR A 285 -7.99 5.66 -9.36
CA THR A 285 -8.96 4.57 -9.11
C THR A 285 -9.64 4.73 -7.75
N PHE A 286 -8.88 5.09 -6.71
CA PHE A 286 -9.44 5.39 -5.39
C PHE A 286 -10.49 6.52 -5.46
N ALA A 287 -10.13 7.65 -6.07
CA ALA A 287 -11.05 8.79 -6.21
C ALA A 287 -12.33 8.40 -6.97
N LYS A 288 -12.20 7.63 -8.04
CA LYS A 288 -13.36 7.08 -8.78
C LYS A 288 -14.25 6.22 -7.89
N ILE A 289 -13.68 5.31 -7.09
CA ILE A 289 -14.45 4.45 -6.18
C ILE A 289 -15.20 5.27 -5.13
N VAL A 290 -14.55 6.29 -4.54
CA VAL A 290 -15.20 7.17 -3.56
C VAL A 290 -16.34 7.96 -4.22
N GLN A 291 -16.11 8.51 -5.41
CA GLN A 291 -17.11 9.27 -6.15
C GLN A 291 -18.32 8.42 -6.53
N THR A 292 -18.11 7.22 -7.09
CA THR A 292 -19.21 6.33 -7.47
C THR A 292 -19.99 5.84 -6.26
N SER A 293 -19.31 5.52 -5.16
CA SER A 293 -19.96 5.15 -3.90
C SER A 293 -20.83 6.28 -3.34
N GLY A 294 -20.32 7.52 -3.37
CA GLY A 294 -21.08 8.71 -2.98
C GLY A 294 -22.29 8.96 -3.88
N SER A 295 -22.14 8.81 -5.20
CA SER A 295 -23.26 8.94 -6.14
C SER A 295 -24.34 7.89 -5.89
N TYR A 296 -23.98 6.62 -5.70
CA TYR A 296 -24.95 5.57 -5.38
C TYR A 296 -25.65 5.81 -4.05
N PHE A 297 -24.92 6.25 -3.03
CA PHE A 297 -25.52 6.62 -1.75
C PHE A 297 -26.56 7.73 -1.91
N MET A 298 -26.23 8.81 -2.62
CA MET A 298 -27.15 9.93 -2.86
C MET A 298 -28.39 9.49 -3.63
N VAL A 299 -28.25 8.62 -4.64
CA VAL A 299 -29.40 8.06 -5.37
C VAL A 299 -30.31 7.29 -4.42
N ILE A 300 -29.76 6.39 -3.60
CA ILE A 300 -30.58 5.59 -2.68
C ILE A 300 -31.31 6.49 -1.68
N VAL A 301 -30.62 7.49 -1.10
CA VAL A 301 -31.22 8.49 -0.21
C VAL A 301 -32.37 9.23 -0.90
N SER A 302 -32.21 9.62 -2.17
CA SER A 302 -33.25 10.37 -2.90
C SER A 302 -34.48 9.53 -3.25
N THR A 303 -34.36 8.20 -3.23
CA THR A 303 -35.45 7.26 -3.56
C THR A 303 -36.19 6.71 -2.35
N GLN A 304 -35.75 7.05 -1.12
CA GLN A 304 -36.47 6.77 0.13
C GLN A 304 -37.38 7.93 0.50
#